data_AF-A0A966XRQ3-F1
#
_entry.id   AF-A0A966XRQ3-F1
#
_cell.length_a   1.000
_cell.length_b   1.000
_cell.length_c   1.000
_cell.angle_alpha   90.00
_cell.angle_beta   90.00
_cell.angle_gamma   90.00
#
_symmetry.space_group_name_H-M   'P 1'
#
loop_
_entity.id
_entity.type
_entity.pdbx_description
1 polymer ?
#
loop_
_entity_poly.entity_id
_entity_poly.type
_entity_poly.pdbx_seq_one_letter_code
_entity_poly.pdbx_strand_id
1 'polypeptide(L)'
;LCDTRFTDELASVATHPIVDFGQGSLLENAMNSVSNVFANCQTMSSDIALIAFTSGTTGQPKGCMHQHRDVLAIADTFSNQMINPTSNDLFSGSPPLAFTFGLGALLVFPLRVGACALLLEAASPPMLLEAITKHRVTIVSTAPTAYRAMLETISSADISSLRVCVSAGEPLALDTRIRFGVAALPAWKCNILVPPPVCLRDDHPLGSMGYLVSSSTLALCVRVKENGSSENAPSFARLSLS
;
A
#
# COMPACT_ATOMS: atom_id res chain seq x y z
N LEU A 1 -0.62 24.86 -1.89
CA LEU A 1 -0.75 24.34 -0.52
C LEU A 1 0.63 24.28 0.10
N CYS A 2 0.84 24.88 1.27
CA CYS A 2 2.12 24.94 1.96
C CYS A 2 1.92 24.66 3.45
N ASP A 3 2.86 24.01 4.12
CA ASP A 3 2.83 23.94 5.58
C ASP A 3 3.08 25.36 6.13
N THR A 4 2.34 25.77 7.17
CA THR A 4 2.45 27.12 7.76
C THR A 4 3.88 27.47 8.16
N ARG A 5 4.69 26.47 8.54
CA ARG A 5 6.10 26.62 8.92
C ARG A 5 6.99 27.14 7.79
N PHE A 6 6.57 27.00 6.53
CA PHE A 6 7.35 27.39 5.34
C PHE A 6 6.69 28.47 4.49
N THR A 7 5.61 29.10 4.98
CA THR A 7 4.86 30.10 4.22
C THR A 7 5.73 31.30 3.82
N ASP A 8 6.58 31.81 4.72
CA ASP A 8 7.44 32.98 4.45
C ASP A 8 8.49 32.69 3.36
N GLU A 9 9.09 31.51 3.40
CA GLU A 9 10.07 31.09 2.40
C GLU A 9 9.40 30.95 1.03
N LEU A 10 8.23 30.29 0.98
CA LEU A 10 7.49 30.10 -0.27
C LEU A 10 6.93 31.42 -0.82
N ALA A 11 6.53 32.35 0.03
CA ALA A 11 6.02 33.66 -0.36
C ALA A 11 7.02 34.46 -1.21
N SER A 12 8.33 34.23 -1.00
CA SER A 12 9.39 34.90 -1.76
C SER A 12 9.51 34.46 -3.23
N VAL A 13 8.97 33.28 -3.57
CA VAL A 13 9.09 32.66 -4.90
C VAL A 13 7.76 32.27 -5.55
N ALA A 14 6.65 32.39 -4.82
CA ALA A 14 5.35 31.95 -5.31
C ALA A 14 4.80 32.85 -6.42
N THR A 15 4.36 32.22 -7.50
CA THR A 15 3.68 32.88 -8.64
C THR A 15 2.16 32.71 -8.59
N HIS A 16 1.65 31.97 -7.60
CA HIS A 16 0.23 31.63 -7.42
C HIS A 16 -0.19 31.85 -5.97
N PRO A 17 -1.49 32.01 -5.68
CA PRO A 17 -1.97 32.14 -4.30
C PRO A 17 -1.51 30.98 -3.42
N ILE A 18 -0.90 31.31 -2.28
CA ILE A 18 -0.54 30.33 -1.26
C ILE A 18 -1.74 30.13 -0.35
N VAL A 19 -2.15 28.88 -0.23
CA VAL A 19 -3.05 28.42 0.84
C VAL A 19 -2.19 27.58 1.76
N ASP A 20 -2.08 27.94 3.03
CA ASP A 20 -1.26 27.23 4.01
C ASP A 20 -2.10 26.28 4.87
N PHE A 21 -1.47 25.23 5.41
CA PHE A 21 -2.08 24.23 6.30
C PHE A 21 -1.27 24.09 7.59
N GLY A 22 -1.97 23.89 8.72
CA GLY A 22 -1.40 23.89 10.07
C GLY A 22 -2.19 24.82 11.00
N GLN A 23 -1.89 24.82 12.29
CA GLN A 23 -2.71 25.54 13.28
C GLN A 23 -2.91 27.02 12.92
N GLY A 24 -4.17 27.41 12.76
CA GLY A 24 -4.57 28.80 12.46
C GLY A 24 -4.37 29.22 11.01
N SER A 25 -4.07 28.28 10.11
CA SER A 25 -3.80 28.56 8.69
C SER A 25 -5.03 29.01 7.90
N LEU A 26 -4.82 29.52 6.69
CA LEU A 26 -5.89 29.86 5.75
C LEU A 26 -6.75 28.64 5.42
N LEU A 27 -6.14 27.46 5.24
CA LEU A 27 -6.91 26.24 4.99
C LEU A 27 -7.78 25.86 6.18
N GLU A 28 -7.24 25.86 7.41
CA GLU A 28 -8.03 25.53 8.61
C GLU A 28 -9.19 26.51 8.81
N ASN A 29 -8.94 27.81 8.62
CA ASN A 29 -9.99 28.83 8.72
C ASN A 29 -11.08 28.63 7.65
N ALA A 30 -10.69 28.33 6.41
CA ALA A 30 -11.64 28.01 5.34
C ALA A 30 -12.43 26.73 5.66
N MET A 31 -11.79 25.69 6.17
CA MET A 31 -12.45 24.44 6.59
C MET A 31 -13.42 24.67 7.76
N ASN A 32 -13.09 25.54 8.71
CA ASN A 32 -13.98 25.87 9.84
C ASN A 32 -15.21 26.69 9.41
N SER A 33 -15.16 27.33 8.24
CA SER A 33 -16.28 28.12 7.68
C SER A 33 -17.32 27.27 6.94
N VAL A 34 -17.03 25.99 6.71
CA VAL A 34 -17.91 25.07 5.98
C VAL A 34 -18.46 23.98 6.92
N SER A 35 -19.63 23.44 6.60
CA SER A 35 -20.22 22.35 7.39
C SER A 35 -19.32 21.12 7.37
N ASN A 36 -19.22 20.40 8.49
CA ASN A 36 -18.59 19.08 8.54
C ASN A 36 -19.51 17.95 8.02
N VAL A 37 -20.73 18.29 7.59
CA VAL A 37 -21.68 17.36 6.96
C VAL A 37 -21.73 17.68 5.48
N PHE A 38 -21.32 16.71 4.66
CA PHE A 38 -21.33 16.83 3.21
C PHE A 38 -22.20 15.74 2.60
N ALA A 39 -22.99 16.10 1.58
CA ALA A 39 -23.64 15.11 0.74
C ALA A 39 -22.59 14.55 -0.24
N ASN A 40 -22.37 13.23 -0.20
CA ASN A 40 -21.47 12.58 -1.14
C ASN A 40 -22.01 12.74 -2.57
N CYS A 41 -21.12 13.05 -3.52
CA CYS A 41 -21.45 12.99 -4.93
C CYS A 41 -21.90 11.57 -5.29
N GLN A 42 -22.96 11.45 -6.09
CA GLN A 42 -23.35 10.17 -6.66
C GLN A 42 -22.29 9.78 -7.70
N THR A 43 -21.51 8.74 -7.43
CA THR A 43 -20.53 8.19 -8.36
C THR A 43 -20.88 6.76 -8.72
N MET A 44 -20.48 6.33 -9.92
CA MET A 44 -20.56 4.96 -10.35
C MET A 44 -19.27 4.21 -10.01
N SER A 45 -19.34 2.90 -9.85
CA SER A 45 -18.17 2.06 -9.60
C SER A 45 -17.10 2.14 -10.70
N SER A 46 -17.49 2.54 -11.91
CA SER A 46 -16.65 2.72 -13.09
C SER A 46 -16.08 4.14 -13.25
N ASP A 47 -16.48 5.08 -12.40
CA ASP A 47 -15.95 6.44 -12.48
C ASP A 47 -14.49 6.45 -11.98
N ILE A 48 -13.67 7.27 -12.61
CA ILE A 48 -12.26 7.43 -12.23
C ILE A 48 -12.19 8.10 -10.86
N ALA A 49 -11.60 7.39 -9.90
CA ALA A 49 -11.43 7.84 -8.52
C ALA A 49 -9.99 8.31 -8.23
N LEU A 50 -9.01 7.80 -8.97
CA LEU A 50 -7.59 8.07 -8.72
C LEU A 50 -6.81 8.10 -10.04
N ILE A 51 -5.87 9.04 -10.14
CA ILE A 51 -4.84 9.06 -11.19
C ILE A 51 -3.48 8.96 -10.48
N ALA A 52 -2.86 7.79 -10.55
CA ALA A 52 -1.55 7.54 -9.94
C ALA A 52 -0.44 7.75 -10.98
N PHE A 53 0.45 8.72 -10.74
CA PHE A 53 1.58 8.98 -11.64
C PHE A 53 2.73 8.01 -11.38
N THR A 54 3.30 7.49 -12.47
CA THR A 54 4.47 6.60 -12.44
C THR A 54 5.55 7.15 -13.34
N SER A 55 6.83 6.91 -13.02
CA SER A 55 7.98 7.50 -13.74
C SER A 55 8.02 7.14 -15.22
N GLY A 56 7.46 5.98 -15.62
CA GLY A 56 7.44 5.50 -16.99
C GLY A 56 8.83 5.12 -17.51
N THR A 57 8.93 4.03 -18.28
CA THR A 57 10.20 3.60 -18.89
C THR A 57 10.73 4.57 -19.96
N THR A 58 9.89 5.48 -20.44
CA THR A 58 10.20 6.47 -21.48
C THR A 58 10.62 7.83 -20.93
N GLY A 59 10.79 7.97 -19.61
CA GLY A 59 11.19 9.22 -18.94
C GLY A 59 10.08 10.27 -18.79
N GLN A 60 8.92 10.07 -19.43
CA GLN A 60 7.73 10.89 -19.26
C GLN A 60 6.77 10.21 -18.28
N PRO A 61 6.36 10.87 -17.18
CA PRO A 61 5.43 10.29 -16.24
C PRO A 61 4.10 9.93 -16.88
N LYS A 62 3.57 8.75 -16.55
CA LYS A 62 2.27 8.26 -17.05
C LYS A 62 1.25 8.27 -15.92
N GLY A 63 0.06 8.81 -16.18
CA GLY A 63 -1.08 8.77 -15.27
C GLY A 63 -1.83 7.45 -15.41
N CYS A 64 -1.75 6.60 -14.39
CA CYS A 64 -2.53 5.37 -14.31
C CYS A 64 -3.91 5.69 -13.70
N MET A 65 -4.96 5.58 -14.51
CA MET A 65 -6.33 5.85 -14.08
C MET A 65 -6.94 4.62 -13.40
N HIS A 66 -7.54 4.81 -12.24
CA HIS A 66 -8.20 3.77 -11.47
C HIS A 66 -9.63 4.16 -11.15
N GLN A 67 -10.53 3.20 -11.36
CA GLN A 67 -11.94 3.34 -11.04
C GLN A 67 -12.19 3.10 -9.56
N HIS A 68 -13.33 3.56 -9.02
CA HIS A 68 -13.73 3.28 -7.63
C HIS A 68 -13.64 1.79 -7.28
N ARG A 69 -14.11 0.91 -8.17
CA ARG A 69 -14.04 -0.55 -7.96
C ARG A 69 -12.62 -1.08 -7.87
N ASP A 70 -11.66 -0.47 -8.57
CA ASP A 70 -10.26 -0.91 -8.56
C ASP A 70 -9.63 -0.64 -7.19
N VAL A 71 -9.98 0.51 -6.58
CA VAL A 71 -9.53 0.89 -5.23
C VAL A 71 -10.14 -0.05 -4.17
N LEU A 72 -11.36 -0.54 -4.35
CA LEU A 72 -11.94 -1.50 -3.40
C LEU A 72 -11.44 -2.93 -3.60
N ALA A 73 -11.16 -3.33 -4.84
CA ALA A 73 -10.71 -4.67 -5.18
C ALA A 73 -9.45 -5.07 -4.40
N ILE A 74 -8.52 -4.13 -4.16
CA ILE A 74 -7.27 -4.38 -3.43
C ILE A 74 -7.51 -4.72 -1.96
N ALA A 75 -8.55 -4.14 -1.37
CA ALA A 75 -8.93 -4.38 0.01
C ALA A 75 -9.67 -5.72 0.12
N ASP A 76 -10.59 -5.98 -0.80
CA ASP A 76 -11.42 -7.19 -0.80
C ASP A 76 -10.66 -8.46 -1.22
N THR A 77 -9.53 -8.30 -1.91
CA THR A 77 -8.64 -9.40 -2.30
C THR A 77 -7.42 -9.46 -1.39
N PHE A 78 -6.35 -8.74 -1.70
CA PHE A 78 -5.07 -8.84 -1.01
C PHE A 78 -5.19 -8.61 0.49
N SER A 79 -5.81 -7.49 0.91
CA SER A 79 -5.91 -7.19 2.33
C SER A 79 -6.74 -8.24 3.08
N ASN A 80 -7.95 -8.52 2.59
CA ASN A 80 -8.85 -9.50 3.22
C ASN A 80 -8.26 -10.92 3.26
N GLN A 81 -7.58 -11.36 2.19
CA GLN A 81 -7.10 -12.75 2.09
C GLN A 81 -5.70 -12.97 2.69
N MET A 82 -4.81 -11.97 2.63
CA MET A 82 -3.41 -12.13 3.05
C MET A 82 -3.11 -11.48 4.39
N ILE A 83 -3.68 -10.30 4.64
CA ILE A 83 -3.52 -9.58 5.91
C ILE A 83 -4.60 -10.03 6.90
N ASN A 84 -5.81 -10.30 6.41
CA ASN A 84 -7.01 -10.62 7.18
C ASN A 84 -7.19 -9.65 8.38
N PRO A 85 -7.34 -8.34 8.12
CA PRO A 85 -7.48 -7.36 9.18
C PRO A 85 -8.88 -7.32 9.76
N THR A 86 -8.96 -6.90 11.01
CA THR A 86 -10.20 -6.71 11.77
C THR A 86 -10.28 -5.25 12.25
N SER A 87 -11.44 -4.81 12.71
CA SER A 87 -11.63 -3.48 13.29
C SER A 87 -10.76 -3.22 14.54
N ASN A 88 -10.18 -4.25 15.14
CA ASN A 88 -9.30 -4.14 16.31
C ASN A 88 -7.83 -3.92 15.94
N ASP A 89 -7.48 -3.97 14.66
CA ASP A 89 -6.10 -3.77 14.22
C ASP A 89 -5.69 -2.29 14.22
N LEU A 90 -4.43 -2.05 14.55
CA LEU A 90 -3.78 -0.75 14.39
C LEU A 90 -2.69 -0.86 13.33
N PHE A 91 -2.90 -0.17 12.22
CA PHE A 91 -1.97 -0.10 11.10
C PHE A 91 -0.94 1.01 11.33
N SER A 92 0.30 0.80 10.93
CA SER A 92 1.30 1.87 10.81
C SER A 92 2.34 1.55 9.74
N GLY A 93 3.18 2.50 9.37
CA GLY A 93 4.16 2.29 8.32
C GLY A 93 4.85 3.56 7.83
N SER A 94 5.84 3.36 6.96
CA SER A 94 6.57 4.43 6.30
C SER A 94 6.16 4.80 4.86
N PRO A 95 5.33 4.04 4.11
CA PRO A 95 5.05 4.42 2.73
C PRO A 95 4.15 5.67 2.68
N PRO A 96 4.48 6.67 1.84
CA PRO A 96 3.66 7.87 1.72
C PRO A 96 2.25 7.55 1.22
N LEU A 97 1.23 8.26 1.73
CA LEU A 97 -0.16 8.12 1.27
C LEU A 97 -0.33 8.43 -0.23
N ALA A 98 0.50 9.33 -0.77
CA ALA A 98 0.51 9.67 -2.20
C ALA A 98 1.09 8.56 -3.08
N PHE A 99 1.70 7.52 -2.49
CA PHE A 99 2.19 6.35 -3.20
C PHE A 99 1.21 5.18 -3.00
N THR A 100 0.97 4.39 -4.03
CA THR A 100 -0.07 3.35 -4.02
C THR A 100 0.11 2.31 -2.89
N PHE A 101 1.34 2.06 -2.47
CA PHE A 101 1.61 1.22 -1.29
C PHE A 101 1.06 1.85 0.00
N GLY A 102 1.31 3.15 0.24
CA GLY A 102 0.80 3.84 1.43
C GLY A 102 -0.69 4.08 1.36
N LEU A 103 -1.23 4.40 0.18
CA LEU A 103 -2.67 4.50 -0.05
C LEU A 103 -3.40 3.22 0.37
N GLY A 104 -2.92 2.06 -0.07
CA GLY A 104 -3.48 0.77 0.34
C GLY A 104 -3.30 0.54 1.85
N ALA A 105 -2.05 0.49 2.29
CA ALA A 105 -1.67 0.02 3.63
C ALA A 105 -2.14 0.92 4.78
N LEU A 106 -2.23 2.24 4.57
CA LEU A 106 -2.47 3.22 5.64
C LEU A 106 -3.80 3.97 5.49
N LEU A 107 -4.52 3.81 4.37
CA LEU A 107 -5.83 4.44 4.17
C LEU A 107 -6.91 3.43 3.80
N VAL A 108 -6.79 2.77 2.66
CA VAL A 108 -7.87 1.95 2.11
C VAL A 108 -8.13 0.71 2.97
N PHE A 109 -7.08 -0.04 3.33
CA PHE A 109 -7.21 -1.28 4.11
C PHE A 109 -7.80 -1.07 5.50
N PRO A 110 -7.30 -0.14 6.33
CA PRO A 110 -7.88 0.08 7.66
C PRO A 110 -9.33 0.56 7.57
N LEU A 111 -9.63 1.53 6.69
CA LEU A 111 -10.99 2.06 6.55
C LEU A 111 -11.97 1.01 6.03
N ARG A 112 -11.53 0.07 5.17
CA ARG A 112 -12.39 -1.00 4.64
C ARG A 112 -12.97 -1.90 5.74
N VAL A 113 -12.24 -2.09 6.84
CA VAL A 113 -12.63 -2.98 7.95
C VAL A 113 -12.99 -2.24 9.24
N GLY A 114 -13.03 -0.89 9.22
CA GLY A 114 -13.28 -0.08 10.41
C GLY A 114 -12.14 -0.08 11.42
N ALA A 115 -10.92 -0.35 10.98
CA ALA A 115 -9.70 -0.28 11.78
C ALA A 115 -9.10 1.15 11.77
N CYS A 116 -8.00 1.32 12.49
CA CYS A 116 -7.30 2.61 12.61
C CYS A 116 -5.90 2.55 11.97
N ALA A 117 -5.41 3.70 11.48
CA ALA A 117 -4.03 3.88 11.06
C ALA A 117 -3.35 4.95 11.93
N LEU A 118 -2.21 4.60 12.51
CA LEU A 118 -1.29 5.52 13.16
C LEU A 118 -0.31 6.08 12.12
N LEU A 119 -0.53 7.34 11.74
CA LEU A 119 0.34 8.07 10.82
C LEU A 119 1.45 8.77 11.63
N LEU A 120 2.70 8.50 11.25
CA LEU A 120 3.88 9.13 11.86
C LEU A 120 4.37 10.28 10.98
N GLU A 121 4.70 11.42 11.59
CA GLU A 121 5.31 12.56 10.86
C GLU A 121 6.65 12.14 10.23
N ALA A 122 7.44 11.36 10.97
CA ALA A 122 8.62 10.68 10.45
C ALA A 122 8.56 9.19 10.82
N ALA A 123 8.70 8.34 9.82
CA ALA A 123 8.60 6.89 9.96
C ALA A 123 9.96 6.20 9.74
N SER A 124 11.01 6.75 10.39
CA SER A 124 12.33 6.11 10.38
C SER A 124 12.28 4.75 11.10
N PRO A 125 13.21 3.81 10.82
CA PRO A 125 13.20 2.49 11.46
C PRO A 125 13.13 2.53 13.01
N PRO A 126 13.91 3.38 13.72
CA PRO A 126 13.78 3.50 15.17
C PRO A 126 12.40 4.02 15.62
N MET A 127 11.86 5.01 14.91
CA MET A 127 10.55 5.59 15.24
C MET A 127 9.40 4.60 14.98
N LEU A 128 9.52 3.75 13.95
CA LEU A 128 8.55 2.67 13.72
C LEU A 128 8.59 1.64 14.86
N LEU A 129 9.77 1.21 15.31
CA LEU A 129 9.90 0.29 16.45
C LEU A 129 9.35 0.90 17.75
N GLU A 130 9.64 2.18 17.99
CA GLU A 130 9.07 2.91 19.13
C GLU A 130 7.55 2.95 19.04
N ALA A 131 7.00 3.28 17.87
CA ALA A 131 5.56 3.34 17.66
C ALA A 131 4.90 1.96 17.85
N ILE A 132 5.51 0.89 17.35
CA ILE A 132 5.05 -0.49 17.57
C ILE A 132 4.97 -0.79 19.07
N THR A 133 6.06 -0.51 19.79
CA THR A 133 6.15 -0.78 21.23
C THR A 133 5.13 0.03 22.03
N LYS A 134 5.08 1.34 21.78
CA LYS A 134 4.28 2.30 22.54
C LYS A 134 2.78 2.19 22.27
N HIS A 135 2.41 2.07 20.99
CA HIS A 135 1.01 2.10 20.56
C HIS A 135 0.44 0.71 20.29
N ARG A 136 1.24 -0.34 20.45
CA ARG A 136 0.85 -1.74 20.21
C ARG A 136 0.33 -1.96 18.79
N VAL A 137 1.05 -1.43 17.80
CA VAL A 137 0.74 -1.59 16.36
C VAL A 137 0.65 -3.09 16.04
N THR A 138 -0.42 -3.50 15.36
CA THR A 138 -0.64 -4.91 15.01
C THR A 138 -0.26 -5.22 13.57
N ILE A 139 -0.30 -4.23 12.68
CA ILE A 139 0.06 -4.36 11.26
C ILE A 139 1.03 -3.25 10.87
N VAL A 140 2.25 -3.61 10.45
CA VAL A 140 3.25 -2.64 10.00
C VAL A 140 3.60 -2.84 8.53
N SER A 141 3.61 -1.75 7.76
CA SER A 141 3.94 -1.75 6.32
C SER A 141 5.17 -0.88 6.04
N THR A 142 6.25 -1.46 5.52
CA THR A 142 7.47 -0.70 5.18
C THR A 142 8.37 -1.42 4.16
N ALA A 143 9.38 -0.73 3.64
CA ALA A 143 10.32 -1.30 2.68
C ALA A 143 11.24 -2.36 3.34
N PRO A 144 11.74 -3.35 2.58
CA PRO A 144 12.71 -4.33 3.08
C PRO A 144 13.92 -3.69 3.76
N THR A 145 14.43 -2.58 3.22
CA THR A 145 15.54 -1.82 3.83
C THR A 145 15.23 -1.32 5.24
N ALA A 146 14.00 -0.86 5.50
CA ALA A 146 13.61 -0.43 6.86
C ALA A 146 13.50 -1.63 7.83
N TYR A 147 12.96 -2.77 7.38
CA TYR A 147 12.96 -3.99 8.20
C TYR A 147 14.38 -4.43 8.57
N ARG A 148 15.33 -4.37 7.62
CA ARG A 148 16.74 -4.67 7.89
C ARG A 148 17.34 -3.76 8.95
N ALA A 149 17.10 -2.45 8.84
CA ALA A 149 17.57 -1.49 9.85
C ALA A 149 16.92 -1.74 11.23
N MET A 150 15.63 -2.06 11.28
CA MET A 150 14.96 -2.41 12.53
C MET A 150 15.55 -3.67 13.18
N LEU A 151 16.02 -4.66 12.42
CA LEU A 151 16.65 -5.88 12.97
C LEU A 151 17.88 -5.60 13.82
N GLU A 152 18.56 -4.47 13.63
CA GLU A 152 19.76 -4.10 14.40
C GLU A 152 19.42 -3.82 15.87
N THR A 153 18.21 -3.34 16.15
CA THR A 153 17.77 -2.92 17.49
C THR A 153 16.50 -3.61 17.98
N ILE A 154 15.93 -4.53 17.18
CA ILE A 154 14.66 -5.21 17.47
C ILE A 154 14.64 -5.94 18.82
N SER A 155 15.78 -6.47 19.28
CA SER A 155 15.89 -7.18 20.57
C SER A 155 15.62 -6.28 21.79
N SER A 156 15.64 -4.96 21.60
CA SER A 156 15.37 -3.97 22.64
C SER A 156 13.93 -3.43 22.61
N ALA A 157 13.11 -3.88 21.64
CA ALA A 157 11.73 -3.43 21.44
C ALA A 157 10.72 -4.53 21.77
N ASP A 158 9.59 -4.17 22.38
CA ASP A 158 8.46 -5.11 22.53
C ASP A 158 7.60 -5.06 21.27
N ILE A 159 7.75 -6.09 20.44
CA ILE A 159 7.00 -6.28 19.20
C ILE A 159 5.90 -7.34 19.32
N SER A 160 5.56 -7.78 20.55
CA SER A 160 4.59 -8.86 20.79
C SER A 160 3.18 -8.56 20.27
N SER A 161 2.87 -7.30 20.00
CA SER A 161 1.60 -6.85 19.41
C SER A 161 1.52 -7.09 17.90
N LEU A 162 2.66 -7.20 17.21
CA LEU A 162 2.68 -7.38 15.76
C LEU A 162 2.13 -8.74 15.35
N ARG A 163 1.13 -8.70 14.47
CA ARG A 163 0.51 -9.88 13.86
C ARG A 163 0.94 -10.02 12.41
N VAL A 164 1.05 -8.91 11.68
CA VAL A 164 1.39 -8.91 10.25
C VAL A 164 2.40 -7.82 9.94
N CYS A 165 3.45 -8.21 9.21
CA CYS A 165 4.39 -7.29 8.61
C CYS A 165 4.25 -7.37 7.09
N VAL A 166 4.04 -6.24 6.43
CA VAL A 166 3.88 -6.15 4.97
C VAL A 166 5.06 -5.39 4.40
N SER A 167 5.71 -5.98 3.39
CA SER A 167 6.86 -5.35 2.75
C SER A 167 6.65 -5.09 1.29
N ALA A 168 7.06 -3.90 0.82
CA ALA A 168 7.04 -3.57 -0.60
C ALA A 168 8.11 -2.57 -1.07
N GLY A 169 8.26 -2.45 -2.39
CA GLY A 169 9.18 -1.51 -3.05
C GLY A 169 10.54 -2.09 -3.43
N GLU A 170 10.98 -3.17 -2.80
CA GLU A 170 12.28 -3.81 -3.07
C GLU A 170 12.18 -5.35 -2.93
N PRO A 171 13.13 -6.12 -3.46
CA PRO A 171 13.26 -7.54 -3.14
C PRO A 171 13.50 -7.76 -1.64
N LEU A 172 12.69 -8.63 -1.02
CA LEU A 172 12.85 -8.98 0.38
C LEU A 172 13.81 -10.18 0.53
N ALA A 173 14.95 -9.95 1.17
CA ALA A 173 15.93 -10.99 1.46
C ALA A 173 15.35 -12.06 2.41
N LEU A 174 15.70 -13.33 2.18
CA LEU A 174 15.21 -14.45 2.98
C LEU A 174 15.59 -14.33 4.47
N ASP A 175 16.81 -13.86 4.76
CA ASP A 175 17.28 -13.62 6.13
C ASP A 175 16.35 -12.65 6.88
N THR A 176 16.02 -11.52 6.24
CA THR A 176 15.12 -10.52 6.80
C THR A 176 13.72 -11.07 7.04
N ARG A 177 13.21 -11.89 6.11
CA ARG A 177 11.92 -12.58 6.25
C ARG A 177 11.90 -13.48 7.48
N ILE A 178 12.92 -14.31 7.67
CA ILE A 178 13.01 -15.27 8.77
C ILE A 178 13.15 -14.55 10.11
N ARG A 179 14.09 -13.61 10.21
CA ARG A 179 14.43 -12.96 11.49
C ARG A 179 13.36 -12.02 12.02
N PHE A 180 12.54 -11.44 11.15
CA PHE A 180 11.48 -10.50 11.54
C PHE A 180 10.10 -11.17 11.60
N GLY A 181 9.98 -12.46 11.24
CA GLY A 181 8.67 -13.12 11.12
C GLY A 181 7.76 -12.47 10.08
N VAL A 182 8.33 -11.83 9.05
CA VAL A 182 7.56 -11.11 8.03
C VAL A 182 6.90 -12.11 7.09
N ALA A 183 5.59 -12.01 6.94
CA ALA A 183 4.90 -12.60 5.79
C ALA A 183 5.33 -11.82 4.53
N ALA A 184 6.44 -12.25 3.92
CA ALA A 184 6.95 -11.68 2.69
C ALA A 184 6.02 -12.05 1.53
N LEU A 185 5.49 -11.04 0.84
CA LEU A 185 5.01 -11.22 -0.53
C LEU A 185 5.94 -10.46 -1.46
N PRO A 186 6.33 -11.05 -2.60
CA PRO A 186 7.20 -10.39 -3.57
C PRO A 186 6.50 -9.15 -4.14
N ALA A 187 6.83 -8.00 -3.59
CA ALA A 187 6.23 -6.73 -3.96
C ALA A 187 6.68 -6.19 -5.32
N TRP A 188 7.66 -6.81 -5.96
CA TRP A 188 8.10 -6.44 -7.30
C TRP A 188 7.02 -6.68 -8.39
N LYS A 189 5.84 -7.19 -8.02
CA LYS A 189 4.65 -7.28 -8.87
C LYS A 189 3.38 -6.68 -8.27
N CYS A 190 3.45 -6.03 -7.11
CA CYS A 190 2.30 -5.39 -6.49
C CYS A 190 2.18 -3.94 -7.00
N ASN A 191 1.77 -3.76 -8.26
CA ASN A 191 0.86 -2.67 -8.56
C ASN A 191 -0.42 -3.02 -7.81
N ILE A 192 -0.51 -2.57 -6.55
CA ILE A 192 -1.62 -2.96 -5.67
C ILE A 192 -2.92 -2.62 -6.39
N LEU A 193 -3.00 -1.51 -7.13
CA LEU A 193 -4.08 -1.30 -8.10
C LEU A 193 -3.71 -1.92 -9.44
N VAL A 194 -4.32 -3.06 -9.78
CA VAL A 194 -4.53 -3.69 -11.11
C VAL A 194 -3.50 -3.37 -12.22
N PRO A 195 -2.89 -4.37 -12.91
CA PRO A 195 -2.08 -4.07 -14.10
C PRO A 195 -2.89 -3.22 -15.11
N PRO A 196 -2.27 -2.24 -15.79
CA PRO A 196 -2.99 -1.25 -16.58
C PRO A 196 -3.94 -1.93 -17.57
N PRO A 197 -5.16 -1.39 -17.79
CA PRO A 197 -6.07 -1.94 -18.76
C PRO A 197 -5.39 -1.90 -20.13
N VAL A 198 -5.31 -3.07 -20.77
CA VAL A 198 -5.27 -3.25 -22.22
C VAL A 198 -4.67 -2.04 -22.97
N CYS A 199 -3.35 -1.99 -23.09
CA CYS A 199 -2.74 -1.24 -24.18
C CYS A 199 -3.16 -1.95 -25.49
N LEU A 200 -4.27 -1.51 -26.10
CA LEU A 200 -4.54 -1.76 -27.51
C LEU A 200 -3.47 -1.03 -28.32
N ARG A 201 -2.40 -1.74 -28.67
CA ARG A 201 -1.61 -1.53 -29.87
C ARG A 201 -0.70 -2.74 -30.07
N ASP A 202 -0.96 -3.44 -31.17
CA ASP A 202 -0.15 -4.50 -31.72
C ASP A 202 1.28 -3.98 -32.00
N ASP A 203 2.24 -4.89 -32.21
CA ASP A 203 3.54 -4.64 -32.89
C ASP A 203 4.85 -4.50 -32.06
N HIS A 204 5.06 -5.16 -30.91
CA HIS A 204 6.45 -5.34 -30.40
C HIS A 204 6.69 -6.65 -29.62
N PRO A 205 7.90 -7.25 -29.71
CA PRO A 205 8.17 -8.59 -29.23
C PRO A 205 8.25 -8.67 -27.69
N LEU A 206 7.63 -9.72 -27.17
CA LEU A 206 7.40 -10.03 -25.76
C LEU A 206 8.69 -10.06 -24.92
N GLY A 207 8.82 -9.10 -24.00
CA GLY A 207 9.68 -9.19 -22.82
C GLY A 207 8.85 -9.60 -21.60
N SER A 208 9.01 -10.86 -21.16
CA SER A 208 8.67 -11.39 -19.81
C SER A 208 7.41 -10.84 -19.11
N MET A 209 6.22 -11.10 -19.69
CA MET A 209 4.93 -10.93 -19.02
C MET A 209 4.59 -12.13 -18.10
N GLY A 210 4.16 -11.85 -16.88
CA GLY A 210 3.63 -12.84 -15.93
C GLY A 210 2.19 -13.23 -16.23
N TYR A 211 1.86 -14.48 -15.93
CA TYR A 211 0.62 -15.18 -16.28
C TYR A 211 -0.67 -14.55 -15.74
N LEU A 212 -1.69 -14.55 -16.60
CA LEU A 212 -3.10 -14.29 -16.33
C LEU A 212 -3.71 -15.35 -15.40
N VAL A 213 -4.45 -14.92 -14.38
CA VAL A 213 -5.44 -15.77 -13.71
C VAL A 213 -6.79 -15.53 -14.39
N SER A 214 -7.33 -16.59 -14.99
CA SER A 214 -8.60 -16.61 -15.71
C SER A 214 -9.80 -16.44 -14.77
N SER A 215 -10.89 -15.92 -15.35
CA SER A 215 -11.98 -15.14 -14.75
C SER A 215 -12.98 -15.87 -13.83
N SER A 216 -12.65 -16.98 -13.17
CA SER A 216 -13.71 -17.77 -12.50
C SER A 216 -13.43 -18.27 -11.09
N THR A 217 -12.19 -18.34 -10.61
CA THR A 217 -11.90 -18.82 -9.23
C THR A 217 -10.51 -18.35 -8.80
N LEU A 218 -10.44 -17.44 -7.82
CA LEU A 218 -9.18 -17.00 -7.22
C LEU A 218 -8.71 -18.05 -6.20
N ALA A 219 -7.93 -19.03 -6.68
CA ALA A 219 -7.17 -19.94 -5.84
C ALA A 219 -5.68 -19.57 -5.90
N LEU A 220 -5.09 -19.27 -4.74
CA LEU A 220 -3.66 -19.04 -4.56
C LEU A 220 -2.92 -20.39 -4.67
N CYS A 221 -2.19 -20.64 -5.77
CA CYS A 221 -1.30 -21.79 -5.87
C CYS A 221 0.16 -21.34 -5.73
N VAL A 222 0.76 -21.57 -4.56
CA VAL A 222 2.20 -21.38 -4.34
C VAL A 222 2.92 -22.66 -4.76
N ARG A 223 3.75 -22.62 -5.80
CA ARG A 223 4.67 -23.73 -6.12
C ARG A 223 6.01 -23.45 -5.46
N VAL A 224 6.32 -24.18 -4.39
CA VAL A 224 7.68 -24.27 -3.84
C VAL A 224 8.49 -25.15 -4.79
N LYS A 225 9.62 -24.64 -5.28
CA LYS A 225 10.56 -25.43 -6.09
C LYS A 225 11.57 -26.04 -5.12
N GLU A 226 11.41 -27.32 -4.78
CA GLU A 226 12.49 -28.10 -4.17
C GLU A 226 13.51 -28.49 -5.25
N ASN A 227 14.78 -28.48 -4.85
CA ASN A 227 15.90 -28.80 -5.72
C ASN A 227 15.89 -30.29 -6.08
N GLY A 228 15.83 -30.57 -7.38
CA GLY A 228 16.34 -31.82 -7.96
C GLY A 228 15.29 -32.87 -8.32
N SER A 229 15.46 -33.39 -9.54
CA SER A 229 14.82 -34.55 -10.15
C SER A 229 13.43 -34.37 -10.80
N SER A 230 13.28 -35.10 -11.89
CA SER A 230 12.36 -34.96 -13.02
C SER A 230 11.01 -35.64 -12.82
N GLU A 231 9.98 -35.08 -13.46
CA GLU A 231 8.70 -35.69 -13.85
C GLU A 231 7.79 -36.26 -12.74
N ASN A 232 6.64 -35.59 -12.50
CA ASN A 232 5.31 -36.16 -12.81
C ASN A 232 4.16 -35.19 -12.44
N ALA A 233 3.05 -35.32 -13.17
CA ALA A 233 1.93 -34.37 -13.29
C ALA A 233 1.09 -34.16 -12.00
N PRO A 234 0.48 -32.97 -11.80
CA PRO A 234 -0.43 -32.76 -10.68
C PRO A 234 -1.84 -33.33 -10.95
N SER A 235 -2.33 -34.13 -10.00
CA SER A 235 -3.73 -34.57 -9.91
C SER A 235 -4.63 -33.44 -9.41
N PHE A 236 -5.75 -33.18 -10.09
CA PHE A 236 -6.78 -32.22 -9.66
C PHE A 236 -7.91 -32.94 -8.92
N ALA A 237 -8.16 -32.55 -7.67
CA ALA A 237 -9.42 -32.86 -6.99
C ALA A 237 -10.34 -31.62 -7.05
N ARG A 238 -11.49 -31.76 -7.70
CA ARG A 238 -12.58 -30.75 -7.72
C ARG A 238 -13.39 -30.87 -6.42
N LEU A 239 -13.48 -29.80 -5.65
CA LEU A 239 -14.54 -29.63 -4.66
C LEU A 239 -15.56 -28.64 -5.23
N SER A 240 -16.78 -29.10 -5.48
CA SER A 240 -17.93 -28.25 -5.80
C SER A 240 -18.58 -27.79 -4.50
N LEU A 241 -18.89 -26.50 -4.39
CA LEU A 241 -19.81 -26.01 -3.37
C LEU A 241 -20.97 -25.30 -4.08
N SER A 242 -22.17 -25.80 -3.76
CA SER A 242 -23.49 -25.20 -3.95
C SER A 242 -23.67 -23.94 -3.11
#